data_AF-C0CHQ4-F1
#
_entry.id   AF-C0CHQ4-F1
#
_cell.length_a   1.000
_cell.length_b   1.000
_cell.length_c   1.000
_cell.angle_alpha   90.00
_cell.angle_beta   90.00
_cell.angle_gamma   90.00
#
_symmetry.space_group_name_H-M   'P 1'
#
loop_
_entity.id
_entity.type
_entity.pdbx_description
1 polymer ?
#
loop_
_entity_poly.entity_id
_entity_poly.type
_entity_poly.pdbx_seq_one_letter_code
_entity_poly.pdbx_strand_id
1 'polypeptide(L)'
;MELEIQGHKVFTLCPTEHFLFLFLHLYKHFSVSGAGIRHIMDFLMFLDKYNEDIDFTRIRLVVSQFRGELFYCSLLEIGKTYLGFSPQKSAELFSLSISRPELELLLEDIIQSGCFGNASKVQKLGSTYVMSYAISSETHRPQILPLLFPKAEFLYPSFPLLIRHRWLLPFAWCARILKFFWKTCRSDKKEVSEGIRYGKKRVRLLKKYKTFPGTVAKVDK
;
A
#
# COMPACT_ATOMS: atom_id res chain seq x y z
N MET A 1 20.48 -13.27 -9.91
CA MET A 1 20.26 -14.73 -9.99
C MET A 1 19.72 -15.05 -11.38
N GLU A 2 20.20 -16.11 -12.02
CA GLU A 2 19.67 -16.58 -13.30
C GLU A 2 18.68 -17.71 -13.02
N LEU A 3 17.53 -17.67 -13.69
CA LEU A 3 16.49 -18.71 -13.62
C LEU A 3 16.16 -19.15 -15.04
N GLU A 4 15.83 -20.43 -15.20
CA GLU A 4 15.27 -20.92 -16.46
C GLU A 4 13.76 -21.10 -16.31
N ILE A 5 13.01 -20.44 -17.19
CA ILE A 5 11.55 -20.52 -17.25
C ILE A 5 11.18 -20.89 -18.69
N GLN A 6 10.59 -22.07 -18.87
CA GLN A 6 10.16 -22.56 -20.19
C GLN A 6 11.29 -22.53 -21.24
N GLY A 7 12.52 -22.88 -20.87
CA GLY A 7 13.68 -22.87 -21.78
C GLY A 7 14.34 -21.51 -21.98
N HIS A 8 13.84 -20.45 -21.32
CA HIS A 8 14.41 -19.11 -21.40
C HIS A 8 15.12 -18.72 -20.12
N LYS A 9 16.36 -18.25 -20.27
CA LYS A 9 17.13 -17.66 -19.16
C LYS A 9 16.59 -16.28 -18.83
N VAL A 10 16.24 -16.07 -17.57
CA VAL A 10 15.70 -14.82 -17.03
C VAL A 10 16.52 -14.42 -15.82
N PHE A 11 16.93 -13.15 -15.79
CA PHE A 11 17.59 -12.58 -14.62
C PHE A 11 16.56 -12.09 -13.61
N THR A 12 16.76 -12.42 -12.35
CA THR A 12 15.97 -11.93 -11.23
C THR A 12 16.88 -11.49 -10.08
N LEU A 13 16.30 -10.75 -9.14
CA LEU A 13 16.94 -10.35 -7.90
C LEU A 13 17.38 -11.58 -7.09
N CYS A 14 18.42 -11.43 -6.27
CA CYS A 14 18.72 -12.45 -5.27
C CYS A 14 17.58 -12.55 -4.23
N PRO A 15 17.46 -13.67 -3.50
CA PRO A 15 16.34 -13.90 -2.58
C PRO A 15 16.11 -12.76 -1.57
N THR A 16 17.17 -12.24 -0.93
CA THR A 16 17.06 -11.12 0.01
C THR A 16 16.43 -9.88 -0.62
N GLU A 17 16.93 -9.43 -1.78
CA GLU A 17 16.43 -8.21 -2.44
C GLU A 17 15.04 -8.43 -3.04
N HIS A 18 14.73 -9.63 -3.51
CA HIS A 18 13.39 -9.97 -3.99
C HIS A 18 12.37 -9.97 -2.85
N PHE A 19 12.71 -10.55 -1.71
CA PHE A 19 11.85 -10.56 -0.53
C PHE A 19 11.61 -9.14 0.01
N LEU A 20 12.65 -8.30 0.06
CA LEU A 20 12.51 -6.88 0.37
C LEU A 20 11.59 -6.17 -0.62
N PHE A 21 11.76 -6.43 -1.92
CA PHE A 21 10.89 -5.84 -2.94
C PHE A 21 9.42 -6.20 -2.71
N LEU A 22 9.11 -7.48 -2.46
CA LEU A 22 7.74 -7.93 -2.19
C LEU A 22 7.16 -7.25 -0.94
N PHE A 23 7.94 -7.17 0.14
CA PHE A 23 7.51 -6.51 1.37
C PHE A 23 7.27 -5.01 1.15
N LEU A 24 8.21 -4.30 0.52
CA LEU A 24 8.09 -2.86 0.25
C LEU A 24 6.93 -2.55 -0.71
N HIS A 25 6.71 -3.42 -1.70
CA HIS A 25 5.59 -3.31 -2.62
C HIS A 25 4.26 -3.46 -1.89
N LEU A 26 4.14 -4.49 -1.05
CA LEU A 26 2.99 -4.72 -0.17
C LEU A 26 2.77 -3.54 0.80
N TYR A 27 3.82 -3.06 1.45
CA TYR A 27 3.80 -1.92 2.36
C TYR A 27 3.29 -0.65 1.66
N LYS A 28 3.83 -0.34 0.47
CA LYS A 28 3.37 0.79 -0.36
C LYS A 28 1.87 0.69 -0.67
N HIS A 29 1.42 -0.48 -1.09
CA HIS A 29 0.01 -0.71 -1.38
C HIS A 29 -0.86 -0.51 -0.15
N PHE A 30 -0.45 -1.04 0.99
CA PHE A 30 -1.13 -0.86 2.27
C PHE A 30 -1.27 0.63 2.64
N SER A 31 -0.19 1.41 2.53
CA SER A 31 -0.15 2.85 2.85
C SER A 31 -1.02 3.74 1.96
N VAL A 32 -1.21 3.36 0.69
CA VAL A 32 -1.82 4.27 -0.31
C VAL A 32 -3.23 3.82 -0.74
N SER A 33 -3.38 2.54 -1.08
CA SER A 33 -4.55 2.02 -1.81
C SER A 33 -5.29 0.89 -1.12
N GLY A 34 -4.68 0.27 -0.13
CA GLY A 34 -5.05 -1.09 0.26
C GLY A 34 -4.15 -2.14 -0.35
N ALA A 35 -3.95 -3.19 0.43
CA ALA A 35 -3.23 -4.39 0.08
C ALA A 35 -4.20 -5.57 0.15
N GLY A 36 -4.33 -6.30 -0.95
CA GLY A 36 -5.15 -7.49 -1.01
C GLY A 36 -4.40 -8.77 -0.61
N ILE A 37 -5.14 -9.87 -0.55
CA ILE A 37 -4.61 -11.18 -0.12
C ILE A 37 -3.48 -11.68 -1.03
N ARG A 38 -3.47 -11.33 -2.32
CA ARG A 38 -2.44 -11.81 -3.25
C ARG A 38 -1.06 -11.29 -2.89
N HIS A 39 -0.94 -10.02 -2.53
CA HIS A 39 0.33 -9.45 -2.11
C HIS A 39 0.91 -10.16 -0.87
N ILE A 40 0.03 -10.63 0.03
CA ILE A 40 0.44 -11.34 1.24
C ILE A 40 0.86 -12.76 0.91
N MET A 41 0.12 -13.43 0.03
CA MET A 41 0.51 -14.76 -0.47
C MET A 41 1.85 -14.70 -1.19
N ASP A 42 2.07 -13.71 -2.07
CA ASP A 42 3.34 -13.53 -2.77
C ASP A 42 4.49 -13.36 -1.75
N PHE A 43 4.29 -12.56 -0.70
CA PHE A 43 5.25 -12.36 0.39
C PHE A 43 5.52 -13.64 1.21
N LEU A 44 4.47 -14.34 1.66
CA LEU A 44 4.59 -15.52 2.52
C LEU A 44 5.11 -16.75 1.77
N MET A 45 4.65 -16.98 0.54
CA MET A 45 5.12 -18.10 -0.29
C MET A 45 6.59 -17.92 -0.69
N PHE A 46 7.01 -16.69 -0.96
CA PHE A 46 8.42 -16.42 -1.26
C PHE A 46 9.29 -16.66 -0.02
N LEU A 47 8.84 -16.21 1.14
CA LEU A 47 9.51 -16.47 2.41
C LEU A 47 9.65 -17.96 2.68
N ASP A 48 8.56 -18.72 2.55
CA ASP A 48 8.55 -20.17 2.78
C ASP A 48 9.55 -20.91 1.88
N LYS A 49 9.59 -20.54 0.59
CA LYS A 49 10.49 -21.17 -0.38
C LYS A 49 11.96 -20.82 -0.19
N TYR A 50 12.28 -19.58 0.15
CA TYR A 50 13.66 -19.07 0.17
C TYR A 50 14.15 -18.71 1.59
N ASN A 51 13.51 -19.24 2.64
CA ASN A 51 13.80 -18.91 4.03
C ASN A 51 15.29 -19.07 4.39
N GLU A 52 15.96 -20.07 3.81
CA GLU A 52 17.37 -20.35 4.08
C GLU A 52 18.33 -19.41 3.34
N ASP A 53 17.88 -18.81 2.24
CA ASP A 53 18.70 -17.96 1.36
C ASP A 53 18.55 -16.47 1.66
N ILE A 54 17.61 -16.11 2.54
CA ILE A 54 17.32 -14.71 2.90
C ILE A 54 18.25 -14.26 4.03
N ASP A 55 18.97 -13.17 3.78
CA ASP A 55 19.72 -12.45 4.81
C ASP A 55 18.76 -11.62 5.68
N PHE A 56 18.33 -12.21 6.79
CA PHE A 56 17.42 -11.56 7.75
C PHE A 56 18.05 -10.38 8.50
N THR A 57 19.38 -10.28 8.58
CA THR A 57 20.04 -9.08 9.14
C THR A 57 19.78 -7.88 8.23
N ARG A 58 19.89 -8.07 6.92
CA ARG A 58 19.54 -7.05 5.93
C ARG A 58 18.05 -6.71 5.98
N ILE A 59 17.16 -7.71 6.10
CA ILE A 59 15.70 -7.47 6.24
C ILE A 59 15.41 -6.59 7.45
N ARG A 60 15.99 -6.93 8.61
CA ARG A 60 15.80 -6.19 9.86
C ARG A 60 16.15 -4.72 9.70
N LEU A 61 17.33 -4.44 9.13
CA LEU A 61 17.83 -3.08 8.94
C LEU A 61 16.89 -2.26 8.06
N VAL A 62 16.45 -2.81 6.92
CA VAL A 62 15.58 -2.10 5.99
C VAL A 62 14.20 -1.86 6.60
N VAL A 63 13.58 -2.90 7.18
CA VAL A 63 12.24 -2.78 7.78
C VAL A 63 12.20 -1.73 8.90
N SER A 64 13.28 -1.61 9.68
CA SER A 64 13.37 -0.59 10.73
C SER A 64 13.54 0.84 10.23
N GLN A 65 14.16 1.06 9.06
CA GLN A 65 14.36 2.41 8.51
C GLN A 65 13.04 3.16 8.26
N PHE A 66 11.94 2.46 7.96
CA PHE A 66 10.62 3.07 7.75
C PHE A 66 9.58 2.62 8.79
N ARG A 67 10.04 2.10 9.94
CA ARG A 67 9.19 1.71 11.09
C ARG A 67 8.12 0.68 10.71
N GLY A 68 8.50 -0.28 9.86
CA GLY A 68 7.60 -1.30 9.32
C GLY A 68 7.44 -2.56 10.18
N GLU A 69 8.08 -2.62 11.35
CA GLU A 69 8.21 -3.84 12.16
C GLU A 69 6.85 -4.40 12.57
N LEU A 70 5.96 -3.53 13.06
CA LEU A 70 4.62 -3.96 13.48
C LEU A 70 3.83 -4.54 12.30
N PHE A 71 3.94 -3.93 11.12
CA PHE A 71 3.26 -4.42 9.93
C PHE A 71 3.84 -5.76 9.47
N TYR A 72 5.17 -5.89 9.45
CA TYR A 72 5.87 -7.12 9.12
C TYR A 72 5.46 -8.27 10.05
N CYS A 73 5.52 -8.07 11.37
CA CYS A 73 5.11 -9.08 12.34
C CYS A 73 3.64 -9.47 12.17
N SER A 74 2.75 -8.51 11.93
CA SER A 74 1.32 -8.83 11.72
C SER A 74 1.07 -9.68 10.48
N LEU A 75 1.84 -9.48 9.40
CA LEU A 75 1.73 -10.32 8.21
C LEU A 75 2.16 -11.77 8.48
N LEU A 76 3.25 -11.95 9.22
CA LEU A 76 3.72 -13.28 9.63
C LEU A 76 2.72 -13.97 10.55
N GLU A 77 2.16 -13.23 11.50
CA GLU A 77 1.16 -13.77 12.44
C GLU A 77 -0.15 -14.12 11.73
N ILE A 78 -0.57 -13.34 10.73
CA ILE A 78 -1.68 -13.71 9.83
C ILE A 78 -1.35 -15.01 9.08
N GLY A 79 -0.15 -15.08 8.50
CA GLY A 79 0.33 -16.26 7.77
C GLY A 79 0.28 -17.53 8.62
N LYS A 80 0.76 -17.42 9.85
CA LYS A 80 0.76 -18.52 10.84
C LYS A 80 -0.65 -18.90 11.29
N THR A 81 -1.46 -17.91 11.66
CA THR A 81 -2.75 -18.15 12.32
C THR A 81 -3.84 -18.61 11.34
N TYR A 82 -3.86 -18.05 10.12
CA TYR A 82 -4.98 -18.24 9.19
C TYR A 82 -4.61 -18.94 7.89
N LEU A 83 -3.32 -18.98 7.52
CA LEU A 83 -2.88 -19.45 6.19
C LEU A 83 -1.95 -20.68 6.26
N GLY A 84 -1.63 -21.18 7.45
CA GLY A 84 -0.86 -22.42 7.64
C GLY A 84 0.65 -22.29 7.39
N PHE A 85 1.20 -21.08 7.31
CA PHE A 85 2.64 -20.86 7.16
C PHE A 85 3.37 -20.98 8.50
N SER A 86 4.66 -21.33 8.45
CA SER A 86 5.50 -21.38 9.65
C SER A 86 6.80 -20.58 9.44
N PRO A 87 6.79 -19.25 9.64
CA PRO A 87 7.94 -18.41 9.31
C PRO A 87 8.89 -18.24 10.51
N GLN A 88 9.45 -19.32 11.08
CA GLN A 88 10.13 -19.25 12.40
C GLN A 88 11.29 -18.25 12.45
N LYS A 89 12.26 -18.37 11.54
CA LYS A 89 13.42 -17.44 11.50
C LYS A 89 12.97 -16.00 11.30
N SER A 90 11.97 -15.80 10.45
CA SER A 90 11.43 -14.50 10.12
C SER A 90 10.63 -13.88 11.28
N ALA A 91 9.93 -14.70 12.05
CA ALA A 91 9.16 -14.26 13.22
C ALA A 91 10.06 -13.81 14.37
N GLU A 92 11.29 -14.33 14.45
CA GLU A 92 12.26 -13.99 15.49
C GLU A 92 12.97 -12.64 15.27
N LEU A 93 12.85 -12.01 14.08
CA LEU A 93 13.53 -10.74 13.78
C LEU A 93 13.17 -9.62 14.75
N PHE A 94 11.89 -9.59 15.14
CA PHE A 94 11.31 -8.53 15.94
C PHE A 94 10.49 -9.17 17.07
N SER A 95 10.87 -8.88 18.31
CA SER A 95 10.15 -9.33 19.49
C SER A 95 8.95 -8.40 19.77
N LEU A 96 7.95 -8.42 18.89
CA LEU A 96 6.71 -7.65 19.05
C LEU A 96 5.55 -8.59 19.35
N SER A 97 4.85 -8.32 20.45
CA SER A 97 3.56 -8.96 20.73
C SER A 97 2.46 -8.16 20.03
N ILE A 98 1.65 -8.86 19.24
CA ILE A 98 0.50 -8.27 18.54
C ILE A 98 -0.75 -8.82 19.21
N SER A 99 -1.64 -7.93 19.63
CA SER A 99 -2.89 -8.39 20.22
C SER A 99 -3.86 -8.85 19.13
N ARG A 100 -4.62 -9.92 19.39
CA ARG A 100 -5.59 -10.48 18.43
C ARG A 100 -6.53 -9.43 17.81
N PRO A 101 -7.11 -8.48 18.57
CA PRO A 101 -7.99 -7.46 17.98
C PRO A 101 -7.30 -6.61 16.91
N GLU A 102 -5.98 -6.42 17.00
CA GLU A 102 -5.20 -5.60 16.06
C GLU A 102 -4.91 -6.34 14.78
N LEU A 103 -4.66 -7.65 14.92
CA LEU A 103 -4.50 -8.58 13.82
C LEU A 103 -5.80 -8.68 13.01
N GLU A 104 -6.93 -8.85 13.69
CA GLU A 104 -8.27 -8.92 13.10
C GLU A 104 -8.62 -7.65 12.31
N LEU A 105 -8.26 -6.45 12.81
CA LEU A 105 -8.48 -5.20 12.07
C LEU A 105 -7.67 -5.11 10.78
N LEU A 106 -6.43 -5.63 10.79
CA LEU A 106 -5.61 -5.69 9.58
C LEU A 106 -6.19 -6.73 8.61
N LEU A 107 -6.57 -7.91 9.12
CA LEU A 107 -7.18 -8.97 8.33
C LEU A 107 -8.50 -8.52 7.68
N GLU A 108 -9.37 -7.80 8.39
CA GLU A 108 -10.59 -7.20 7.85
C GLU A 108 -10.27 -6.27 6.67
N ASP A 109 -9.24 -5.41 6.81
CA ASP A 109 -8.83 -4.49 5.75
C ASP A 109 -8.31 -5.23 4.50
N ILE A 110 -7.52 -6.29 4.71
CA ILE A 110 -6.98 -7.15 3.64
C ILE A 110 -8.09 -7.85 2.88
N ILE A 111 -9.01 -8.51 3.60
CA ILE A 111 -10.12 -9.26 3.00
C ILE A 111 -11.03 -8.29 2.24
N GLN A 112 -11.35 -7.14 2.84
CA GLN A 112 -12.13 -6.12 2.16
C GLN A 112 -11.42 -5.66 0.89
N SER A 113 -10.10 -5.47 0.92
CA SER A 113 -9.28 -5.03 -0.22
C SER A 113 -9.25 -6.04 -1.39
N GLY A 114 -9.75 -7.27 -1.23
CA GLY A 114 -9.85 -8.27 -2.30
C GLY A 114 -8.48 -8.80 -2.72
N CYS A 115 -8.30 -9.11 -4.01
CA CYS A 115 -7.04 -9.71 -4.49
C CYS A 115 -5.86 -8.73 -4.50
N PHE A 116 -6.06 -7.52 -5.04
CA PHE A 116 -4.98 -6.54 -5.32
C PHE A 116 -5.14 -5.20 -4.59
N GLY A 117 -6.23 -4.99 -3.84
CA GLY A 117 -6.61 -3.67 -3.33
C GLY A 117 -7.44 -2.85 -4.33
N ASN A 118 -8.18 -1.86 -3.81
CA ASN A 118 -8.94 -0.90 -4.62
C ASN A 118 -9.92 -1.49 -5.67
N ALA A 119 -10.47 -2.66 -5.38
CA ALA A 119 -11.40 -3.39 -6.24
C ALA A 119 -12.74 -2.67 -6.44
N SER A 120 -13.25 -1.95 -5.44
CA SER A 120 -14.60 -1.35 -5.48
C SER A 120 -14.62 0.18 -5.59
N LYS A 121 -15.76 0.76 -6.00
CA LYS A 121 -15.98 2.22 -5.98
C LYS A 121 -15.84 2.78 -4.56
N VAL A 122 -16.42 2.10 -3.57
CA VAL A 122 -16.33 2.44 -2.14
C VAL A 122 -14.86 2.53 -1.69
N GLN A 123 -14.01 1.60 -2.10
CA GLN A 123 -12.59 1.61 -1.76
C GLN A 123 -11.86 2.78 -2.41
N LYS A 124 -12.11 3.06 -3.69
CA LYS A 124 -11.52 4.21 -4.39
C LYS A 124 -11.87 5.54 -3.71
N LEU A 125 -13.12 5.68 -3.25
CA LEU A 125 -13.55 6.84 -2.46
C LEU A 125 -12.82 6.89 -1.11
N GLY A 126 -12.68 5.75 -0.43
CA GLY A 126 -11.93 5.67 0.83
C GLY A 126 -10.44 5.96 0.69
N SER A 127 -9.76 5.49 -0.35
CA SER A 127 -8.36 5.85 -0.63
C SER A 127 -8.22 7.33 -0.95
N THR A 128 -9.17 7.90 -1.68
CA THR A 128 -9.20 9.36 -1.93
C THR A 128 -9.34 10.13 -0.61
N TYR A 129 -10.19 9.64 0.30
CA TYR A 129 -10.33 10.21 1.64
C TYR A 129 -9.03 10.09 2.45
N VAL A 130 -8.38 8.92 2.46
CA VAL A 130 -7.09 8.70 3.16
C VAL A 130 -6.03 9.68 2.64
N MET A 131 -5.91 9.82 1.31
CA MET A 131 -4.97 10.74 0.68
C MET A 131 -5.27 12.21 1.04
N SER A 132 -6.54 12.61 0.97
CA SER A 132 -6.95 13.96 1.39
C SER A 132 -6.65 14.21 2.86
N TYR A 133 -6.89 13.22 3.73
CA TYR A 133 -6.61 13.32 5.15
C TYR A 133 -5.10 13.47 5.40
N ALA A 134 -4.27 12.73 4.66
CA ALA A 134 -2.80 12.82 4.75
C ALA A 134 -2.28 14.22 4.44
N ILE A 135 -2.65 14.76 3.28
CA ILE A 135 -2.28 16.12 2.87
C ILE A 135 -2.75 17.15 3.90
N SER A 136 -3.98 16.99 4.41
CA SER A 136 -4.53 17.93 5.41
C SER A 136 -3.79 17.88 6.75
N SER A 137 -3.30 16.70 7.15
CA SER A 137 -2.59 16.50 8.41
C SER A 137 -1.15 17.02 8.37
N GLU A 138 -0.48 16.97 7.21
CA GLU A 138 0.85 17.54 7.02
C GLU A 138 0.83 19.07 7.04
N THR A 139 -0.24 19.68 6.53
CA THR A 139 -0.27 21.10 6.19
C THR A 139 -1.16 21.95 7.11
N HIS A 140 -1.79 21.32 8.12
CA HIS A 140 -2.75 21.91 9.06
C HIS A 140 -3.91 22.69 8.40
N ARG A 141 -4.15 22.47 7.09
CA ARG A 141 -5.21 23.11 6.30
C ARG A 141 -5.84 22.07 5.38
N PRO A 142 -7.15 22.16 5.07
CA PRO A 142 -7.78 21.31 4.07
C PRO A 142 -7.25 21.68 2.68
N GLN A 143 -6.10 21.14 2.30
CA GLN A 143 -5.52 21.34 0.97
C GLN A 143 -6.22 20.40 -0.03
N ILE A 144 -7.39 20.82 -0.49
CA ILE A 144 -8.13 20.16 -1.58
C ILE A 144 -7.46 20.50 -2.93
N LEU A 145 -6.72 21.61 -3.00
CA LEU A 145 -6.04 22.10 -4.20
C LEU A 145 -5.04 21.09 -4.80
N PRO A 146 -4.09 20.47 -4.08
CA PRO A 146 -3.18 19.47 -4.66
C PRO A 146 -3.88 18.20 -5.14
N LEU A 147 -5.05 17.88 -4.57
CA LEU A 147 -5.86 16.72 -4.96
C LEU A 147 -6.59 16.96 -6.29
N LEU A 148 -7.11 18.18 -6.48
CA LEU A 148 -7.81 18.62 -7.69
C LEU A 148 -6.84 19.00 -8.82
N PHE A 149 -5.72 19.61 -8.46
CA PHE A 149 -4.71 20.16 -9.37
C PHE A 149 -3.33 19.56 -9.06
N PRO A 150 -3.14 18.25 -9.27
CA PRO A 150 -1.84 17.61 -9.07
C PRO A 150 -0.82 18.15 -10.09
N LYS A 151 0.47 18.12 -9.72
CA LYS A 151 1.57 18.46 -10.64
C LYS A 151 1.51 17.59 -11.91
N ALA A 152 1.97 18.14 -13.03
CA ALA A 152 1.93 17.48 -14.34
C ALA A 152 2.56 16.08 -14.33
N GLU A 153 3.64 15.90 -13.56
CA GLU A 153 4.35 14.62 -13.37
C GLU A 153 3.44 13.47 -12.93
N PHE A 154 2.48 13.75 -12.04
CA PHE A 154 1.52 12.75 -11.57
C PHE A 154 0.44 12.41 -12.60
N LEU A 155 0.32 13.21 -13.66
CA LEU A 155 -0.69 13.03 -14.72
C LEU A 155 -0.14 12.36 -15.97
N TYR A 156 1.19 12.27 -16.15
CA TYR A 156 1.81 11.67 -17.33
C TYR A 156 1.30 10.27 -17.68
N PRO A 157 1.07 9.34 -16.73
CA PRO A 157 0.55 8.02 -17.08
C PRO A 157 -0.87 8.05 -17.67
N SER A 158 -1.69 9.03 -17.27
CA SER A 158 -3.07 9.18 -17.74
C SER A 158 -3.19 10.13 -18.94
N PHE A 159 -2.23 11.03 -19.11
CA PHE A 159 -2.19 12.05 -20.16
C PHE A 159 -0.76 12.17 -20.72
N PRO A 160 -0.30 11.22 -21.55
CA PRO A 160 1.07 11.23 -22.09
C PRO A 160 1.40 12.50 -22.87
N LEU A 161 0.40 13.15 -23.46
CA LEU A 161 0.54 14.42 -24.19
C LEU A 161 1.09 15.57 -23.33
N LEU A 162 0.95 15.50 -21.99
CA LEU A 162 1.52 16.49 -21.06
C LEU A 162 3.05 16.48 -21.04
N ILE A 163 3.68 15.36 -21.42
CA ILE A 163 5.15 15.26 -21.50
C ILE A 163 5.68 16.21 -22.58
N ARG A 164 4.98 16.28 -23.73
CA ARG A 164 5.36 17.14 -24.85
C ARG A 164 4.75 18.54 -24.78
N HIS A 165 3.54 18.67 -24.24
CA HIS A 165 2.76 19.91 -24.24
C HIS A 165 2.27 20.26 -22.84
N ARG A 166 3.14 20.88 -22.03
CA ARG A 166 2.85 21.23 -20.63
C ARG A 166 1.73 22.25 -20.46
N TRP A 167 1.41 23.02 -21.51
CA TRP A 167 0.29 23.97 -21.52
C TRP A 167 -1.10 23.29 -21.55
N LEU A 168 -1.18 21.99 -21.83
CA LEU A 168 -2.43 21.21 -21.73
C LEU A 168 -2.82 20.85 -20.28
N LEU A 169 -2.02 21.27 -19.30
CA LEU A 169 -2.24 20.96 -17.89
C LEU A 169 -3.62 21.41 -17.37
N PRO A 170 -4.11 22.63 -17.66
CA PRO A 170 -5.45 23.05 -17.26
C PRO A 170 -6.55 22.15 -17.84
N PHE A 171 -6.41 21.72 -19.10
CA PHE A 171 -7.35 20.79 -19.74
C PHE A 171 -7.34 19.43 -19.05
N ALA A 172 -6.17 18.89 -18.72
CA ALA A 172 -6.05 17.63 -18.00
C ALA A 172 -6.69 17.69 -16.60
N TRP A 173 -6.55 18.82 -15.89
CA TRP A 173 -7.24 19.06 -14.63
C TRP A 173 -8.77 19.09 -14.82
N CYS A 174 -9.28 19.88 -15.77
CA CYS A 174 -10.71 19.94 -16.07
C CYS A 174 -11.28 18.54 -16.41
N ALA A 175 -10.62 17.80 -17.31
CA ALA A 175 -11.04 16.45 -17.70
C ALA A 175 -11.06 15.49 -16.51
N ARG A 176 -10.07 15.55 -15.61
CA ARG A 176 -10.01 14.74 -14.38
C ARG A 176 -11.15 15.08 -13.43
N ILE A 177 -11.40 16.37 -13.21
CA ILE A 177 -12.46 16.87 -12.33
C ILE A 177 -13.82 16.46 -12.88
N LEU A 178 -14.09 16.69 -14.17
CA LEU A 178 -15.30 16.26 -14.86
C LEU A 178 -15.50 14.74 -14.77
N LYS A 179 -14.46 13.95 -15.00
CA LYS A 179 -14.52 12.48 -14.89
C LYS A 179 -14.82 12.02 -13.47
N PHE A 180 -14.27 12.70 -12.46
CA PHE A 180 -14.57 12.42 -11.06
C PHE A 180 -16.01 12.78 -10.74
N PHE A 181 -16.47 14.00 -11.06
CA PHE A 181 -17.85 14.43 -10.84
C PHE A 181 -18.85 13.55 -11.58
N TRP A 182 -18.59 13.18 -12.83
CA TRP A 182 -19.50 12.33 -13.60
C TRP A 182 -19.63 10.93 -12.99
N LYS A 183 -18.54 10.38 -12.44
CA LYS A 183 -18.57 9.11 -11.71
C LYS A 183 -19.26 9.24 -10.35
N THR A 184 -19.02 10.33 -9.62
CA THR A 184 -19.56 10.57 -8.28
C THR A 184 -21.04 10.97 -8.30
N CYS A 185 -21.49 11.76 -9.27
CA CYS A 185 -22.91 12.09 -9.47
C CYS A 185 -23.75 10.87 -9.84
N ARG A 186 -23.13 9.84 -10.44
CA ARG A 186 -23.77 8.54 -10.71
C ARG A 186 -23.65 7.56 -9.54
N SER A 187 -22.94 7.92 -8.48
CA SER A 187 -22.83 7.08 -7.30
C SER A 187 -23.95 7.38 -6.33
N ASP A 188 -24.50 6.31 -5.75
CA ASP A 188 -25.50 6.38 -4.70
C ASP A 188 -24.91 7.10 -3.47
N LYS A 189 -25.70 7.95 -2.81
CA LYS A 189 -25.34 8.60 -1.54
C LYS A 189 -24.87 7.56 -0.50
N LYS A 190 -25.43 6.36 -0.54
CA LYS A 190 -25.03 5.24 0.32
C LYS A 190 -23.58 4.80 0.04
N GLU A 191 -23.19 4.61 -1.23
CA GLU A 191 -21.82 4.25 -1.62
C GLU A 191 -20.80 5.30 -1.16
N VAL A 192 -21.16 6.59 -1.26
CA VAL A 192 -20.28 7.68 -0.84
C VAL A 192 -20.07 7.68 0.67
N SER A 193 -21.14 7.54 1.45
CA SER A 193 -21.07 7.44 2.90
C SER A 193 -20.25 6.24 3.36
N GLU A 194 -20.46 5.08 2.74
CA GLU A 194 -19.69 3.87 3.00
C GLU A 194 -18.21 4.06 2.66
N GLY A 195 -17.89 4.73 1.55
CA GLY A 195 -16.51 5.03 1.15
C GLY A 195 -15.78 5.92 2.15
N ILE A 196 -16.45 6.95 2.66
CA ILE A 196 -15.90 7.84 3.70
C ILE A 196 -15.70 7.05 5.00
N ARG A 197 -16.67 6.23 5.41
CA ARG A 197 -16.57 5.39 6.62
C ARG A 197 -15.40 4.42 6.51
N TYR A 198 -15.23 3.79 5.36
CA TYR A 198 -14.10 2.92 5.04
C TYR A 198 -12.78 3.69 5.11
N GLY A 199 -12.69 4.88 4.49
CA GLY A 199 -11.52 5.76 4.57
C GLY A 199 -11.13 6.12 6.01
N LYS A 200 -12.11 6.46 6.87
CA LYS A 200 -11.88 6.72 8.30
C LYS A 200 -11.34 5.50 9.06
N LYS A 201 -11.82 4.29 8.75
CA LYS A 201 -11.26 3.04 9.30
C LYS A 201 -9.80 2.88 8.88
N ARG A 202 -9.49 3.03 7.57
CA ARG A 202 -8.11 2.94 7.06
C ARG A 202 -7.17 3.95 7.70
N VAL A 203 -7.56 5.23 7.84
CA VAL A 203 -6.72 6.24 8.50
C VAL A 203 -6.32 5.81 9.91
N ARG A 204 -7.27 5.26 10.71
CA ARG A 204 -6.98 4.78 12.07
C ARG A 204 -6.00 3.60 12.05
N LEU A 205 -6.20 2.68 11.11
CA LEU A 205 -5.31 1.53 10.92
C LEU A 205 -3.88 1.98 10.54
N LEU A 206 -3.75 2.85 9.54
CA LEU A 206 -2.45 3.36 9.08
C LEU A 206 -1.68 4.12 10.16
N LYS A 207 -2.37 4.92 10.98
CA LYS A 207 -1.74 5.59 12.12
C LYS A 207 -1.20 4.59 13.14
N LYS A 208 -1.96 3.54 13.42
CA LYS A 208 -1.56 2.48 14.36
C LYS A 208 -0.31 1.74 13.89
N TYR A 209 -0.27 1.39 12.61
CA TYR A 209 0.89 0.75 11.98
C TYR A 209 2.02 1.73 11.62
N LYS A 210 1.89 3.02 11.95
CA LYS A 210 2.86 4.09 11.64
C LYS A 210 3.22 4.18 10.14
N THR A 211 2.35 3.68 9.28
CA THR A 211 2.50 3.63 7.82
C THR A 211 1.80 4.80 7.11
N PHE A 212 1.35 5.78 7.89
CA PHE A 212 0.52 6.86 7.40
C PHE A 212 1.31 7.82 6.46
N PRO A 213 0.80 8.11 5.24
CA PRO A 213 1.47 9.01 4.30
C PRO A 213 1.66 10.39 4.94
N GLY A 214 2.92 10.85 5.01
CA GLY A 214 3.31 12.09 5.71
C GLY A 214 4.14 11.89 6.98
N THR A 215 4.14 10.68 7.52
CA THR A 215 5.07 10.31 8.61
C THR A 215 6.44 9.90 8.05
N VAL A 216 6.46 9.35 6.82
CA VAL A 216 7.66 8.84 6.14
C VAL A 216 8.53 9.96 5.55
N ALA A 217 7.98 11.16 5.36
CA ALA A 217 8.73 12.32 4.86
C ALA A 217 9.59 13.03 5.92
N LYS A 218 9.62 12.51 7.17
CA LYS A 218 10.49 13.00 8.25
C LYS A 218 11.72 12.10 8.48
N VAL A 219 12.19 11.42 7.43
CA VAL A 219 13.51 10.78 7.43
C VAL A 219 14.50 11.84 6.94
N ASP A 220 15.24 12.38 7.91
CA ASP A 220 16.49 13.14 7.81
C ASP A 220 16.50 14.44 7.00
N LYS A 221 16.36 15.55 7.73
CA LYS A 221 17.22 16.73 7.55
C LYS A 221 18.22 16.76 8.70
#